data_AF-A0A3D5UPB4-F1
#
_entry.id   AF-A0A3D5UPB4-F1
#
_cell.length_a   1.000
_cell.length_b   1.000
_cell.length_c   1.000
_cell.angle_alpha   90.00
_cell.angle_beta   90.00
_cell.angle_gamma   90.00
#
_symmetry.space_group_name_H-M   'P 1'
#
loop_
_entity.id
_entity.type
_entity.pdbx_description
1 polymer ?
#
loop_
_entity_poly.entity_id
_entity_poly.type
_entity_poly.pdbx_seq_one_letter_code
_entity_poly.pdbx_strand_id
1 'polypeptide(L)'
;MDKKEILGRWTKSKSEELYGIKNWGAGYFSITDEGDVSVNPYSKDKNAAISLMDIISGIQKRGLEMPVLLRFENLLDAQISHINETFRKAMKDLEYKGTYQGVYPVKVNQQQQVVEEVAKFGARYHHGLEVGSKPELIAGLSTLKD
;
A
#
# COMPACT_ATOMS: atom_id res chain seq x y z
N MET A 1 -30.13 15.71 11.90
CA MET A 1 -29.08 15.46 12.90
C MET A 1 -29.62 15.83 14.27
N ASP A 2 -29.66 14.86 15.17
CA ASP A 2 -30.21 15.04 16.51
C ASP A 2 -29.24 15.90 17.36
N LYS A 3 -29.76 16.91 18.07
CA LYS A 3 -28.92 17.87 18.83
C LYS A 3 -28.06 17.20 19.92
N LYS A 4 -28.40 15.98 20.34
CA LYS A 4 -27.61 15.16 21.27
C LYS A 4 -26.26 14.70 20.68
N GLU A 5 -26.15 14.48 19.37
CA GLU A 5 -24.88 14.05 18.75
C GLU A 5 -23.80 15.14 18.78
N ILE A 6 -24.23 16.40 18.64
CA ILE A 6 -23.36 17.59 18.58
C ILE A 6 -22.70 17.86 19.96
N LEU A 7 -23.31 17.43 21.06
CA LEU A 7 -22.84 17.66 22.43
C LEU A 7 -22.09 16.45 23.05
N GLY A 8 -21.98 15.32 22.35
CA GLY A 8 -21.26 14.15 22.85
C GLY A 8 -19.75 14.25 22.62
N ARG A 9 -18.95 13.95 23.66
CA ARG A 9 -17.46 13.92 23.63
C ARG A 9 -16.94 13.30 22.32
N TRP A 10 -15.98 13.95 21.68
CA TRP A 10 -15.38 13.45 20.45
C TRP A 10 -14.65 12.13 20.72
N THR A 11 -14.84 11.13 19.87
CA THR A 11 -14.25 9.80 20.02
C THR A 11 -13.52 9.41 18.73
N LYS A 12 -12.59 8.45 18.84
CA LYS A 12 -11.95 7.81 17.69
C LYS A 12 -12.95 7.36 16.63
N SER A 13 -14.03 6.69 17.03
CA SER A 13 -15.05 6.20 16.10
C SER A 13 -15.70 7.34 15.30
N LYS A 14 -15.92 8.51 15.91
CA LYS A 14 -16.43 9.69 15.20
C LYS A 14 -15.42 10.20 14.18
N SER A 15 -14.12 10.22 14.49
CA SER A 15 -13.08 10.56 13.51
C SER A 15 -13.02 9.55 12.36
N GLU A 16 -13.10 8.25 12.66
CA GLU A 16 -13.07 7.18 11.65
C GLU A 16 -14.24 7.29 10.68
N GLU A 17 -15.43 7.64 11.20
CA GLU A 17 -16.64 7.86 10.41
C GLU A 17 -16.54 9.15 9.59
N LEU A 18 -16.19 10.28 10.23
CA LEU A 18 -16.10 11.59 9.57
C LEU A 18 -15.11 11.57 8.40
N TYR A 19 -13.91 11.01 8.61
CA TYR A 19 -12.87 10.95 7.58
C TYR A 19 -12.96 9.68 6.71
N GLY A 20 -13.91 8.78 7.01
CA GLY A 20 -14.16 7.58 6.24
C GLY A 20 -12.96 6.65 6.11
N ILE A 21 -12.02 6.65 7.06
CA ILE A 21 -10.75 5.91 6.94
C ILE A 21 -10.95 4.41 6.70
N LYS A 22 -12.04 3.84 7.22
CA LYS A 22 -12.40 2.43 6.98
C LYS A 22 -12.79 2.14 5.52
N ASN A 23 -13.21 3.15 4.76
CA ASN A 23 -13.66 3.00 3.38
C ASN A 23 -12.50 2.98 2.38
N TRP A 24 -11.44 3.75 2.65
CA TRP A 24 -10.29 3.88 1.72
C TRP A 24 -8.99 3.31 2.29
N GLY A 25 -8.87 3.16 3.61
CA GLY A 25 -7.65 2.73 4.28
C GLY A 25 -7.28 1.27 4.02
N ALA A 26 -8.20 0.47 3.48
CA ALA A 26 -8.00 -0.92 3.04
C ALA A 26 -7.33 -1.84 4.08
N GLY A 27 -7.51 -1.54 5.37
CA GLY A 27 -6.87 -2.25 6.49
C GLY A 27 -5.41 -1.88 6.74
N TYR A 28 -4.81 -1.03 5.89
CA TYR A 28 -3.47 -0.49 6.10
C TYR A 28 -3.47 0.77 6.94
N PHE A 29 -4.48 1.63 6.77
CA PHE A 29 -4.58 2.89 7.53
C PHE A 29 -5.72 2.82 8.55
N SER A 30 -5.44 3.28 9.77
CA SER A 30 -6.43 3.32 10.85
C SER A 30 -6.13 4.46 11.83
N ILE A 31 -7.05 4.73 12.76
CA ILE A 31 -6.82 5.73 13.81
C ILE A 31 -6.43 5.00 15.10
N THR A 32 -5.39 5.43 15.80
CA THR A 32 -4.97 4.84 17.09
C THR A 32 -5.89 5.32 18.23
N ASP A 33 -5.76 4.74 19.42
CA ASP A 33 -6.59 5.14 20.57
C ASP A 33 -6.19 6.52 21.12
N GLU A 34 -4.97 6.96 20.79
CA GLU A 34 -4.43 8.31 21.03
C GLU A 34 -4.96 9.34 20.02
N GLY A 35 -5.60 8.89 18.93
CA GLY A 35 -6.20 9.74 17.90
C GLY A 35 -5.31 10.01 16.69
N ASP A 36 -4.16 9.35 16.58
CA ASP A 36 -3.25 9.51 15.45
C ASP A 36 -3.64 8.63 14.25
N VAL A 37 -3.26 9.06 13.04
CA VAL A 37 -3.30 8.17 11.88
C VAL A 37 -2.12 7.19 11.97
N SER A 38 -2.41 5.91 11.85
CA SER A 38 -1.41 4.84 11.80
C SER A 38 -1.40 4.16 10.44
N VAL A 39 -0.25 3.61 10.10
CA VAL A 39 -0.04 2.73 8.95
C VAL A 39 0.41 1.37 9.45
N ASN A 40 -0.22 0.31 8.95
CA ASN A 40 0.18 -1.06 9.17
C ASN A 40 0.45 -1.72 7.80
N PRO A 41 1.72 -1.76 7.35
CA PRO A 41 2.07 -2.40 6.10
C PRO A 41 1.85 -3.92 6.10
N TYR A 42 1.80 -4.54 7.28
CA TYR A 42 1.64 -5.98 7.46
C TYR A 42 0.23 -6.28 7.99
N SER A 43 -0.77 -6.30 7.11
CA SER A 43 -2.18 -6.44 7.49
C SER A 43 -2.51 -7.66 8.38
N LYS A 44 -1.64 -8.68 8.42
CA LYS A 44 -1.77 -9.87 9.29
C LYS A 44 -1.21 -9.68 10.71
N ASP A 45 -0.26 -8.79 10.91
CA ASP A 45 0.33 -8.51 12.22
C ASP A 45 -0.14 -7.15 12.73
N LYS A 46 -1.11 -7.15 13.65
CA LYS A 46 -1.64 -5.92 14.24
C LYS A 46 -0.61 -5.15 15.08
N ASN A 47 0.46 -5.81 15.53
CA ASN A 47 1.49 -5.18 16.34
C ASN A 47 2.51 -4.40 15.51
N ALA A 48 2.46 -4.52 14.18
CA ALA A 48 3.34 -3.80 13.26
C ALA A 48 2.79 -2.41 12.83
N ALA A 49 1.67 -1.96 13.43
CA ALA A 49 1.12 -0.64 13.16
C ALA A 49 2.00 0.46 13.76
N ILE A 50 2.24 1.53 13.00
CA ILE A 50 3.09 2.66 13.39
C ILE A 50 2.32 3.97 13.19
N SER A 51 2.38 4.89 14.15
CA SER A 51 1.80 6.23 14.00
C SER A 51 2.56 7.04 12.94
N LEU A 52 1.85 7.72 12.05
CA LEU A 52 2.45 8.66 11.12
C LEU A 52 3.11 9.83 11.86
N MET A 53 2.59 10.21 13.03
CA MET A 53 3.18 11.27 13.85
C MET A 53 4.52 10.85 14.45
N ASP A 54 4.68 9.58 14.81
CA ASP A 54 5.98 9.03 15.25
C ASP A 54 7.00 9.02 14.11
N ILE A 55 6.58 8.67 12.89
CA ILE A 55 7.44 8.70 11.69
C ILE A 55 7.90 10.15 11.42
N ILE A 56 6.97 11.11 11.41
CA ILE A 56 7.29 12.53 11.19
C ILE A 56 8.25 13.04 12.28
N SER A 57 7.99 12.69 13.55
CA SER A 57 8.87 13.05 14.66
C SER A 57 10.28 12.47 14.49
N GLY A 58 10.39 11.23 14.02
CA GLY A 58 11.67 10.58 13.71
C GLY A 58 12.42 11.24 12.56
N ILE A 59 11.72 11.71 11.53
CA ILE A 59 12.28 12.43 10.38
C ILE A 59 12.83 13.80 10.82
N GLN A 60 12.05 14.57 11.59
CA GLN A 60 12.47 15.87 12.11
C GLN A 60 13.71 15.76 13.02
N LYS A 61 13.76 14.73 13.89
CA LYS A 61 14.93 14.44 14.73
C LYS A 61 16.20 14.15 13.92
N ARG A 62 16.07 13.73 12.65
CA ARG A 62 17.19 13.51 11.73
C ARG A 62 17.57 14.78 10.94
N GLY A 63 16.96 15.92 11.26
CA GLY A 63 17.26 17.20 10.60
C GLY A 63 16.61 17.37 9.23
N LEU A 64 15.63 16.54 8.88
CA LEU A 64 14.87 16.67 7.65
C LEU A 64 13.67 17.60 7.88
N GLU A 65 13.53 18.61 7.03
CA GLU A 65 12.42 19.55 7.05
C GLU A 65 11.24 19.07 6.19
N MET A 66 10.05 19.61 6.45
CA MET A 66 8.85 19.36 5.67
C MET A 66 8.80 20.30 4.45
N PRO A 67 8.20 19.90 3.31
CA PRO A 67 7.42 18.68 3.10
C PRO A 67 8.28 17.45 2.78
N VAL A 68 7.81 16.27 3.22
CA VAL A 68 8.40 14.97 2.87
C VAL A 68 7.37 14.07 2.19
N LEU A 69 7.85 13.22 1.28
CA LEU A 69 7.05 12.17 0.64
C LEU A 69 7.40 10.82 1.26
N LEU A 70 6.45 10.24 2.00
CA LEU A 70 6.60 8.91 2.58
C LEU A 70 6.19 7.84 1.56
N ARG A 71 7.05 6.82 1.39
CA ARG A 71 6.78 5.64 0.56
C ARG A 71 6.86 4.40 1.43
N PHE A 72 5.84 3.55 1.37
CA PHE A 72 5.76 2.31 2.13
C PHE A 72 5.88 1.13 1.17
N GLU A 73 7.09 0.62 0.98
CA GLU A 73 7.39 -0.46 0.02
C GLU A 73 6.55 -1.72 0.31
N ASN A 74 6.35 -2.05 1.58
CA ASN A 74 5.53 -3.18 2.00
C ASN A 74 4.05 -3.07 1.56
N LEU A 75 3.53 -1.87 1.29
CA LEU A 75 2.19 -1.75 0.69
C LEU A 75 2.18 -2.22 -0.75
N LEU A 76 3.26 -2.02 -1.51
CA LEU A 76 3.41 -2.58 -2.85
C LEU A 76 3.41 -4.11 -2.77
N ASP A 77 4.18 -4.68 -1.84
CA ASP A 77 4.22 -6.12 -1.58
C ASP A 77 2.83 -6.70 -1.27
N ALA A 78 2.11 -6.03 -0.38
CA ALA A 78 0.78 -6.44 0.04
C ALA A 78 -0.23 -6.37 -1.12
N GLN A 79 -0.18 -5.33 -1.95
CA GLN A 79 -1.06 -5.19 -3.12
C GLN A 79 -0.76 -6.21 -4.21
N ILE A 80 0.52 -6.43 -4.53
CA ILE A 80 0.96 -7.46 -5.48
C ILE A 80 0.52 -8.84 -4.99
N SER A 81 0.72 -9.15 -3.71
CA SER A 81 0.24 -10.40 -3.12
C SER A 81 -1.27 -10.53 -3.24
N HIS A 82 -1.99 -9.48 -2.86
CA HIS A 82 -3.45 -9.50 -2.79
C HIS A 82 -4.07 -9.81 -4.16
N ILE A 83 -3.64 -9.13 -5.23
CA ILE A 83 -4.19 -9.36 -6.56
C ILE A 83 -3.88 -10.78 -7.06
N ASN A 84 -2.62 -11.22 -6.95
CA ASN A 84 -2.21 -12.54 -7.44
C ASN A 84 -2.90 -13.68 -6.66
N GLU A 85 -2.95 -13.61 -5.34
CA GLU A 85 -3.58 -14.64 -4.52
C GLU A 85 -5.11 -14.67 -4.71
N THR A 86 -5.74 -13.51 -4.94
CA THR A 86 -7.18 -13.46 -5.22
C THR A 86 -7.50 -14.15 -6.54
N PHE A 87 -6.73 -13.88 -7.60
CA PHE A 87 -6.89 -14.56 -8.89
C PHE A 87 -6.60 -16.06 -8.78
N ARG A 88 -5.52 -16.47 -8.10
CA ARG A 88 -5.20 -17.88 -7.84
C ARG A 88 -6.33 -18.60 -7.12
N LYS A 89 -6.89 -17.99 -6.08
CA LYS A 89 -8.03 -18.54 -5.33
C LYS A 89 -9.24 -18.69 -6.24
N ALA A 90 -9.65 -17.65 -6.96
CA ALA A 90 -10.81 -17.70 -7.84
C ALA A 90 -10.67 -18.75 -8.96
N MET A 91 -9.48 -18.86 -9.56
CA MET A 91 -9.20 -19.90 -10.56
C MET A 91 -9.28 -21.31 -9.99
N LYS A 92 -8.78 -21.51 -8.75
CA LYS A 92 -8.91 -22.79 -8.05
C LYS A 92 -10.38 -23.14 -7.79
N ASP A 93 -11.15 -22.19 -7.27
CA ASP A 93 -12.56 -22.38 -6.91
C ASP A 93 -13.44 -22.66 -8.15
N LEU A 94 -13.02 -22.15 -9.33
CA LEU A 94 -13.69 -22.34 -10.62
C LEU A 94 -13.04 -23.41 -11.51
N GLU A 95 -12.07 -24.15 -10.99
CA GLU A 95 -11.30 -25.18 -11.71
C GLU A 95 -10.64 -24.73 -13.02
N TYR A 96 -10.38 -23.43 -13.17
CA TYR A 96 -9.73 -22.84 -14.33
C TYR A 96 -8.28 -23.34 -14.47
N LYS A 97 -7.89 -23.80 -15.66
CA LYS A 97 -6.59 -24.44 -15.89
C LYS A 97 -5.47 -23.50 -16.34
N GLY A 98 -5.80 -22.25 -16.67
CA GLY A 98 -4.80 -21.25 -17.01
C GLY A 98 -4.09 -20.67 -15.78
N THR A 99 -3.12 -19.79 -16.03
CA THR A 99 -2.37 -19.09 -14.97
C THR A 99 -2.58 -17.59 -15.11
N TYR A 100 -2.80 -16.92 -13.98
CA TYR A 100 -2.78 -15.46 -13.92
C TYR A 100 -1.34 -14.98 -13.83
N GLN A 101 -0.97 -14.06 -14.72
CA GLN A 101 0.28 -13.32 -14.69
C GLN A 101 -0.07 -11.83 -14.71
N GLY A 102 0.14 -11.17 -13.57
CA GLY A 102 -0.05 -9.73 -13.48
C GLY A 102 1.10 -8.99 -14.17
N VAL A 103 0.81 -7.78 -14.65
CA VAL A 103 1.79 -6.91 -15.30
C VAL A 103 1.65 -5.50 -14.75
N TYR A 104 2.75 -4.89 -14.32
CA TYR A 104 2.77 -3.53 -13.82
C TYR A 104 3.11 -2.52 -14.93
N PRO A 105 2.19 -1.60 -15.27
CA PRO A 105 2.46 -0.56 -16.28
C PRO A 105 3.39 0.51 -15.74
N VAL A 106 4.66 0.51 -16.16
CA VAL A 106 5.71 1.42 -15.65
C VAL A 106 5.32 2.89 -15.81
N LYS A 107 4.54 3.22 -16.85
CA LYS A 107 4.03 4.57 -17.12
C LYS A 107 3.28 5.22 -15.96
N VAL A 108 2.75 4.45 -15.00
CA VAL A 108 2.02 5.01 -13.84
C VAL A 108 2.95 5.53 -12.75
N ASN A 109 4.15 4.96 -12.61
CA ASN A 109 5.19 5.42 -11.68
C ASN A 109 6.57 4.91 -12.12
N GLN A 110 7.31 5.73 -12.86
CA GLN A 110 8.61 5.37 -13.43
C GLN A 110 9.77 5.46 -12.42
N GLN A 111 9.49 5.78 -11.15
CA GLN A 111 10.53 5.94 -10.13
C GLN A 111 11.24 4.60 -9.90
N GLN A 112 12.57 4.60 -10.01
CA GLN A 112 13.41 3.39 -9.88
C GLN A 112 13.06 2.57 -8.63
N GLN A 113 12.96 3.22 -7.47
CA GLN A 113 12.62 2.57 -6.20
C GLN A 113 11.28 1.81 -6.25
N VAL A 114 10.29 2.31 -6.99
CA VAL A 114 8.99 1.64 -7.14
C VAL A 114 9.12 0.45 -8.08
N VAL A 115 9.77 0.64 -9.24
CA VAL A 115 9.92 -0.40 -10.25
C VAL A 115 10.75 -1.58 -9.72
N GLU A 116 11.83 -1.29 -8.98
CA GLU A 116 12.67 -2.31 -8.34
C GLU A 116 11.90 -3.12 -7.30
N GLU A 117 11.14 -2.46 -6.42
CA GLU A 117 10.34 -3.18 -5.41
C GLU A 117 9.19 -3.96 -6.05
N VAL A 118 8.54 -3.43 -7.10
CA VAL A 118 7.54 -4.18 -7.88
C VAL A 118 8.16 -5.43 -8.52
N ALA A 119 9.32 -5.31 -9.16
CA ALA A 119 10.01 -6.45 -9.77
C ALA A 119 10.42 -7.50 -8.70
N LYS A 120 10.98 -7.04 -7.59
CA LYS A 120 11.42 -7.88 -6.47
C LYS A 120 10.28 -8.63 -5.79
N PHE A 121 9.20 -7.93 -5.41
CA PHE A 121 8.02 -8.57 -4.82
C PHE A 121 7.23 -9.39 -5.85
N GLY A 122 7.22 -8.95 -7.11
CA GLY A 122 6.55 -9.60 -8.24
C GLY A 122 7.21 -10.89 -8.70
N ALA A 123 8.50 -11.10 -8.46
CA ALA A 123 9.25 -12.27 -8.90
C ALA A 123 8.60 -13.60 -8.49
N ARG A 124 8.11 -13.70 -7.24
CA ARG A 124 7.41 -14.92 -6.75
C ARG A 124 6.09 -15.24 -7.47
N TYR A 125 5.60 -14.30 -8.27
CA TYR A 125 4.39 -14.42 -9.06
C TYR A 125 4.65 -14.45 -10.57
N HIS A 126 5.91 -14.36 -11.02
CA HIS A 126 6.25 -14.08 -12.42
C HIS A 126 5.50 -12.83 -12.92
N HIS A 127 5.44 -11.79 -12.08
CA HIS A 127 4.76 -10.54 -12.39
C HIS A 127 5.62 -9.71 -13.36
N GLY A 128 5.06 -9.37 -14.52
CA GLY A 128 5.78 -8.65 -15.57
C GLY A 128 5.76 -7.12 -15.39
N LEU A 129 6.48 -6.44 -16.26
CA LEU A 129 6.42 -4.98 -16.45
C LEU A 129 5.86 -4.68 -17.85
N GLU A 130 4.89 -3.78 -17.94
CA GLU A 130 4.46 -3.19 -19.22
C GLU A 130 5.23 -1.90 -19.43
N VAL A 131 5.82 -1.79 -20.63
CA VAL A 131 6.62 -0.65 -21.05
C VAL A 131 6.02 -0.10 -22.33
N GLY A 132 5.84 1.21 -22.40
CA GLY A 132 5.22 1.91 -23.53
C GLY A 132 6.21 2.66 -24.41
N SER A 133 7.49 2.71 -24.02
CA SER A 133 8.52 3.50 -24.72
C SER A 133 9.90 2.84 -24.66
N LYS A 134 10.80 3.25 -25.57
CA LYS A 134 12.19 2.77 -25.59
C LYS A 134 12.94 3.01 -24.27
N PRO A 135 12.84 4.18 -23.62
CA PRO A 135 13.46 4.39 -22.30
C PRO A 135 12.88 3.46 -21.21
N GLU A 136 11.56 3.26 -21.19
CA GLU A 136 10.92 2.36 -20.22
C GLU A 136 11.33 0.90 -20.43
N LEU A 137 11.51 0.46 -21.68
CA LEU A 137 12.02 -0.86 -21.99
C LEU A 137 13.43 -1.07 -21.43
N ILE A 138 14.32 -0.09 -21.60
CA ILE A 138 15.69 -0.15 -21.05
C ILE A 138 15.64 -0.25 -19.52
N ALA A 139 14.79 0.54 -18.87
CA ALA A 139 14.60 0.48 -17.42
C ALA A 139 14.07 -0.90 -16.99
N GLY A 140 13.02 -1.41 -17.62
CA GLY A 140 12.43 -2.71 -17.29
C GLY A 140 13.38 -3.89 -17.44
N LEU A 141 14.20 -3.90 -18.51
CA LEU A 141 15.23 -4.92 -18.75
C LEU A 141 16.32 -4.93 -17.68
N SER A 142 16.62 -3.79 -17.06
CA SER A 142 17.64 -3.71 -16.00
C SER A 142 17.15 -4.25 -14.65
N THR A 143 15.83 -4.27 -14.43
CA THR A 143 15.22 -4.59 -13.14
C THR A 143 14.69 -6.02 -13.03
N LEU A 144 14.22 -6.61 -14.14
CA LEU A 144 13.70 -7.98 -14.13
C LEU A 144 14.84 -9.01 -14.12
N LYS A 145 14.69 -10.04 -13.29
CA LYS A 145 15.57 -11.20 -13.25
C LYS A 145 14.69 -12.45 -13.35
N ASP A 146 14.89 -13.22 -14.40
CA ASP A 146 14.35 -14.58 -14.55
C ASP A 146 15.32 -15.60 -13.96
#